data_AF-A0AAW7ZLE3-F1
#
_entry.id   AF-A0AAW7ZLE3-F1
#
_cell.length_a   1.000
_cell.length_b   1.000
_cell.length_c   1.000
_cell.angle_alpha   90.00
_cell.angle_beta   90.00
_cell.angle_gamma   90.00
#
_symmetry.space_group_name_H-M   'P 1'
#
loop_
_entity.id
_entity.type
_entity.pdbx_description
1 polymer ?
#
loop_
_entity_poly.entity_id
_entity_poly.type
_entity_poly.pdbx_seq_one_letter_code
_entity_poly.pdbx_strand_id
1 'polypeptide(L)' 'MSDKPKFPVPASRKIKGRALTRIDQEQKMINSGSLGSERLLINVALDFMEKHPGMSWEQALVAAMGYCERTHS' A
#
# COMPACT_ATOMS: atom_id res chain seq x y z
N MET A 1 16.28 25.78 -27.39
CA MET A 1 15.75 24.63 -26.63
C MET A 1 16.54 24.57 -25.34
N SER A 2 15.91 24.79 -24.19
CA SER A 2 16.61 24.90 -22.91
C SER A 2 16.50 23.56 -22.18
N ASP A 3 17.60 22.81 -22.16
CA ASP A 3 17.72 21.58 -21.38
C ASP A 3 17.73 21.93 -19.90
N LYS A 4 16.56 21.80 -19.26
CA LYS A 4 16.45 21.98 -17.81
C LYS A 4 17.28 20.90 -17.12
N PRO A 5 18.12 21.25 -16.13
CA PRO A 5 18.88 20.26 -15.37
C PRO A 5 17.89 19.34 -14.64
N LYS A 6 17.86 18.06 -15.03
CA LYS A 6 17.20 16.99 -14.27
C LYS A 6 17.99 16.79 -12.98
N PHE A 7 17.68 17.58 -11.96
CA PHE A 7 18.17 17.28 -10.62
C PHE A 7 17.67 15.88 -10.24
N PRO A 8 18.57 14.94 -9.90
CA PRO A 8 18.15 13.61 -9.50
C PRO A 8 17.31 13.78 -8.23
N VAL A 9 16.01 13.54 -8.35
CA VAL A 9 15.11 13.55 -7.19
C VAL A 9 15.67 12.52 -6.21
N PRO A 10 16.04 12.92 -4.98
CA PRO A 10 16.59 12.01 -3.99
C PRO A 10 15.69 10.79 -3.85
N ALA A 11 16.28 9.59 -3.84
CA ALA A 11 15.52 8.33 -3.81
C ALA A 11 14.52 8.29 -2.63
N SER A 12 14.87 8.92 -1.50
CA SER A 12 14.00 9.11 -0.33
C SER A 12 12.71 9.88 -0.65
N ARG A 13 12.76 10.94 -1.46
CA ARG A 13 11.57 11.71 -1.85
C ARG A 13 10.65 10.88 -2.76
N LYS A 14 11.21 10.04 -3.63
CA LYS A 14 10.42 9.10 -4.46
C LYS A 14 9.74 8.02 -3.61
N ILE A 15 10.43 7.49 -2.60
CA ILE A 15 9.87 6.51 -1.66
C ILE A 15 8.71 7.13 -0.88
N LYS A 16 8.91 8.34 -0.32
CA LYS A 16 7.85 9.08 0.37
C LYS A 16 6.63 9.30 -0.52
N GLY A 17 6.84 9.78 -1.75
CA GLY A 17 5.76 10.04 -2.70
C GLY A 17 4.93 8.79 -2.97
N ARG A 18 5.57 7.66 -3.26
CA ARG A 18 4.87 6.38 -3.48
C ARG A 18 4.12 5.90 -2.24
N ALA A 19 4.70 6.04 -1.05
CA ALA A 19 4.04 5.66 0.19
C ALA A 19 2.76 6.48 0.42
N LEU A 20 2.83 7.81 0.23
CA LEU A 20 1.65 8.68 0.36
C LEU A 20 0.58 8.36 -0.68
N THR A 21 0.97 8.17 -1.95
CA THR A 21 0.01 7.78 -3.01
C THR A 21 -0.69 6.47 -2.69
N ARG A 22 0.05 5.50 -2.12
CA ARG A 22 -0.55 4.23 -1.68
C ARG A 22 -1.57 4.46 -0.58
N ILE A 23 -1.22 5.18 0.48
CA ILE A 23 -2.13 5.49 1.60
C ILE A 23 -3.40 6.21 1.09
N ASP A 24 -3.26 7.19 0.18
CA ASP A 24 -4.41 7.89 -0.41
C ASP A 24 -5.35 6.94 -1.17
N GLN A 25 -4.79 5.97 -1.91
CA GLN A 25 -5.57 4.96 -2.63
C GLN A 25 -6.26 3.99 -1.67
N GLU A 26 -5.57 3.56 -0.62
CA GLU A 26 -6.13 2.71 0.43
C GLU A 26 -7.30 3.42 1.14
N GLN A 27 -7.16 4.69 1.48
CA GLN A 27 -8.23 5.48 2.10
C GLN A 27 -9.45 5.64 1.18
N LYS A 28 -9.22 5.86 -0.13
CA LYS A 28 -10.30 5.88 -1.13
C LYS A 28 -11.02 4.54 -1.21
N MET A 29 -10.30 3.43 -1.07
CA MET A 29 -10.88 2.10 -1.07
C MET A 29 -11.74 1.85 0.15
N ILE A 30 -11.26 2.22 1.35
CA ILE A 30 -12.05 2.18 2.59
C ILE A 30 -13.35 2.95 2.41
N ASN A 31 -13.29 4.13 1.80
CA ASN A 31 -14.45 5.00 1.57
C ASN A 31 -15.33 4.59 0.37
N SER A 32 -15.02 3.49 -0.33
CA SER A 32 -15.71 3.09 -1.57
C SER A 32 -17.05 2.36 -1.38
N GLY A 33 -17.46 2.12 -0.12
CA GLY A 33 -18.74 1.49 0.20
C GLY A 33 -18.65 0.55 1.40
N SER A 34 -19.70 -0.23 1.64
CA SER A 34 -19.85 -1.10 2.82
C SER A 34 -18.80 -2.21 2.94
N LEU A 35 -18.12 -2.55 1.84
CA LEU A 35 -17.06 -3.58 1.80
C LEU A 35 -15.66 -2.98 1.60
N GLY A 36 -15.50 -1.67 1.76
CA GLY A 36 -14.25 -0.98 1.45
C GLY A 36 -13.08 -1.48 2.29
N SER A 37 -13.30 -1.64 3.60
CA SER A 37 -12.29 -2.13 4.55
C SER A 37 -11.91 -3.59 4.29
N GLU A 38 -12.89 -4.44 3.98
CA GLU A 38 -12.68 -5.86 3.65
C GLU A 38 -11.91 -6.01 2.34
N ARG A 39 -12.21 -5.18 1.33
CA ARG A 39 -11.45 -5.15 0.07
C ARG A 39 -10.00 -4.76 0.31
N LEU A 40 -9.76 -3.74 1.13
CA LEU A 40 -8.41 -3.32 1.47
C LEU A 40 -7.65 -4.46 2.17
N LEU A 41 -8.28 -5.10 3.17
CA LEU A 41 -7.68 -6.21 3.90
C LEU A 41 -7.24 -7.35 2.96
N ILE A 42 -8.12 -7.78 2.06
CA ILE A 42 -7.84 -8.84 1.09
C ILE A 42 -6.72 -8.43 0.14
N ASN A 43 -6.73 -7.21 -0.38
CA ASN A 43 -5.68 -6.74 -1.29
C ASN A 43 -4.30 -6.70 -0.61
N VAL A 44 -4.24 -6.23 0.63
CA VAL A 44 -2.99 -6.24 1.41
C VAL A 44 -2.53 -7.68 1.70
N ALA A 45 -3.45 -8.60 1.97
CA ALA A 45 -3.10 -10.02 2.15
C ALA A 45 -2.50 -10.62 0.87
N LEU A 46 -3.07 -10.30 -0.30
CA LEU A 46 -2.51 -10.73 -1.59
C LEU A 46 -1.10 -10.14 -1.81
N ASP A 47 -0.89 -8.86 -1.53
CA ASP A 47 0.45 -8.23 -1.60
C ASP A 47 1.48 -8.99 -0.75
N PHE A 48 1.09 -9.46 0.44
CA PHE A 48 1.96 -10.26 1.31
C PHE A 48 2.29 -11.63 0.70
N MET A 49 1.31 -12.32 0.13
CA MET A 49 1.53 -13.62 -0.53
C MET A 49 2.38 -13.50 -1.78
N GLU A 50 2.18 -12.46 -2.60
CA GLU A 50 2.99 -12.20 -3.79
C GLU A 50 4.45 -11.95 -3.42
N LYS A 51 4.69 -11.21 -2.33
CA LYS A 51 6.02 -10.93 -1.82
C LYS A 51 6.66 -12.14 -1.12
N HIS A 52 5.85 -13.04 -0.58
CA HIS A 52 6.27 -14.20 0.19
C HIS A 52 5.55 -15.47 -0.30
N PRO A 53 6.02 -16.11 -1.38
CA PRO A 53 5.30 -17.21 -2.05
C PRO A 53 4.99 -18.45 -1.20
N GLY A 54 5.63 -18.61 -0.03
CA GLY A 54 5.35 -19.69 0.92
C GLY A 54 4.39 -19.30 2.05
N MET A 55 3.89 -18.06 2.08
CA MET A 55 2.97 -17.59 3.10
C MET A 55 1.56 -18.16 2.85
N SER A 56 0.95 -18.76 3.86
CA SER A 56 -0.44 -19.23 3.75
C SER A 56 -1.41 -18.04 3.72
N TRP A 57 -2.62 -18.29 3.24
CA TRP A 57 -3.69 -17.29 3.23
C TRP A 57 -3.99 -16.73 4.63
N GLU A 58 -4.04 -17.58 5.64
CA GLU A 58 -4.30 -17.19 7.03
C GLU A 58 -3.18 -16.32 7.59
N GLN A 59 -1.92 -16.67 7.31
CA GLN A 59 -0.77 -15.86 7.71
C GLN A 59 -0.81 -14.48 7.04
N ALA A 60 -1.17 -14.43 5.76
CA ALA A 60 -1.30 -13.19 5.01
C ALA A 60 -2.44 -12.31 5.55
N LEU A 61 -3.59 -12.89 5.90
CA LEU A 61 -4.69 -12.17 6.54
C LEU A 61 -4.27 -11.58 7.89
N VAL A 62 -3.55 -12.33 8.73
CA VAL A 62 -3.05 -11.82 10.01
C VAL A 62 -2.07 -10.66 9.81
N ALA A 63 -1.16 -10.79 8.85
CA ALA A 63 -0.22 -9.71 8.51
C ALA A 63 -0.96 -8.46 7.98
N ALA A 64 -1.97 -8.66 7.13
CA ALA A 64 -2.80 -7.60 6.58
C ALA A 64 -3.64 -6.89 7.65
N MET A 65 -4.25 -7.63 8.59
CA MET A 65 -4.96 -7.04 9.73
C MET A 65 -4.04 -6.13 10.53
N GLY A 66 -2.86 -6.64 10.92
CA GLY A 66 -1.88 -5.84 11.66
C GLY A 66 -1.36 -4.62 10.88
N TYR A 67 -1.26 -4.70 9.54
CA TYR A 67 -0.93 -3.53 8.72
C TYR A 67 -2.07 -2.50 8.73
N CYS A 68 -3.31 -2.93 8.48
CA CYS A 68 -4.48 -2.06 8.42
C CYS A 68 -4.71 -1.36 9.76
N GLU A 69 -4.59 -2.07 10.88
CA GLU A 69 -4.67 -1.50 12.22
C GLU A 69 -3.63 -0.39 12.45
N ARG A 70 -2.36 -0.61 12.09
CA ARG A 70 -1.30 0.39 12.29
C ARG A 70 -1.42 1.62 11.38
N THR A 71 -2.06 1.47 10.22
CA THR A 71 -2.03 2.48 9.15
C THR A 71 -3.31 3.29 9.09
N HIS A 72 -4.45 2.68 9.45
CA HIS A 72 -5.79 3.24 9.25
C HIS A 72 -6.65 3.29 10.53
N SER A 73 -6.16 2.84 11.70
CA SER A 73 -6.79 3.09 13.02
C SER A 73 -6.21 4.32 13.70
#